data_AF-A0A7S0AV90-F1
#
_entry.id   AF-A0A7S0AV90-F1
#
_cell.length_a   1.000
_cell.length_b   1.000
_cell.length_c   1.000
_cell.angle_alpha   90.00
_cell.angle_beta   90.00
_cell.angle_gamma   90.00
#
_symmetry.space_group_name_H-M   'P 1'
#
loop_
_entity.id
_entity.type
_entity.pdbx_description
1 polymer ?
#
loop_
_entity_poly.entity_id
_entity_poly.type
_entity_poly.pdbx_seq_one_letter_code
_entity_poly.pdbx_strand_id
1 'polypeptide(L)'
;FAAPSQEPSASQATLWTRSGAMEDVFLLDCALSVHLPELWVRLGGLGFQLANVFYGAFMRLFAGLLPPASLFRLWDQLVADSSNPRASPHARRGLVDFAFAVLGAGQASLLRCQSALEVHDSILGLISTMDDPQTVTELTSEASSML
;
A
#
# COMPACT_ATOMS: atom_id res chain seq x y z
N PHE A 1 -21.30 23.76 49.61
CA PHE A 1 -21.73 23.88 48.20
C PHE A 1 -20.50 24.19 47.37
N ALA A 2 -19.87 23.15 46.82
CA ALA A 2 -18.79 23.28 45.84
C ALA A 2 -19.37 22.79 44.50
N ALA A 3 -19.26 23.61 43.45
CA ALA A 3 -19.72 23.26 42.11
C ALA A 3 -18.87 22.14 41.52
N PRO A 4 -19.45 21.18 40.78
CA PRO A 4 -18.71 20.05 40.25
C PRO A 4 -17.79 20.48 39.10
N SER A 5 -16.56 19.99 39.14
CA SER A 5 -15.58 20.03 38.06
C SER A 5 -16.17 19.36 36.82
N GLN A 6 -16.44 20.13 35.76
CA GLN A 6 -16.71 19.56 34.45
C GLN A 6 -15.39 19.01 33.89
N GLU A 7 -15.21 17.69 33.96
CA GLU A 7 -14.27 16.98 33.09
C GLU A 7 -14.66 17.27 31.63
N PRO A 8 -13.71 17.58 30.74
CA PRO A 8 -14.02 17.62 29.32
C PRO A 8 -14.49 16.22 28.92
N SER A 9 -15.76 16.17 28.53
CA SER A 9 -16.46 15.00 28.01
C SER A 9 -15.54 14.20 27.11
N ALA A 10 -15.36 12.91 27.42
CA ALA A 10 -14.84 11.92 26.49
C ALA A 10 -15.76 11.92 25.26
N SER A 11 -15.48 12.82 24.33
CA SER A 11 -16.14 12.94 23.05
C SER A 11 -15.90 11.63 22.32
N GLN A 12 -16.87 10.72 22.44
CA GLN A 12 -17.10 9.57 21.58
C GLN A 12 -15.84 9.09 20.87
N ALA A 13 -15.06 8.25 21.56
CA ALA A 13 -14.13 7.37 20.88
C ALA A 13 -14.95 6.57 19.86
N THR A 14 -14.91 7.00 18.61
CA THR A 14 -15.57 6.33 17.50
C THR A 14 -14.98 4.94 17.45
N LEU A 15 -15.73 3.93 17.92
CA LEU A 15 -15.37 2.51 17.87
C LEU A 15 -15.15 2.00 16.43
N TRP A 16 -15.42 2.86 15.44
CA TRP A 16 -15.10 2.71 14.03
C TRP A 16 -13.67 3.17 13.82
N THR A 17 -12.70 2.40 14.30
CA THR A 17 -11.32 2.60 13.88
C THR A 17 -11.29 2.32 12.37
N ARG A 18 -11.07 3.36 11.55
CA ARG A 18 -10.86 3.16 10.10
C ARG A 18 -9.73 2.15 9.94
N SER A 19 -9.98 1.08 9.18
CA SER A 19 -8.92 0.13 8.85
C SER A 19 -7.89 0.85 8.00
N GLY A 20 -6.72 1.18 8.56
CA GLY A 20 -5.64 1.83 7.83
C GLY A 20 -5.29 1.10 6.53
N ALA A 21 -5.36 -0.22 6.51
CA ALA A 21 -5.15 -1.02 5.30
C ALA A 21 -6.19 -0.80 4.19
N MET A 22 -7.45 -0.49 4.51
CA MET A 22 -8.44 -0.18 3.46
C MET A 22 -8.29 1.24 2.94
N GLU A 23 -7.84 2.17 3.81
CA GLU A 23 -7.44 3.50 3.39
C GLU A 23 -6.22 3.42 2.46
N ASP A 24 -5.23 2.59 2.78
CA ASP A 24 -4.08 2.30 1.91
C ASP A 24 -4.52 1.73 0.54
N VAL A 25 -5.50 0.81 0.50
CA VAL A 25 -6.08 0.29 -0.76
C VAL A 25 -6.76 1.40 -1.56
N PHE A 26 -7.51 2.27 -0.90
CA PHE A 26 -8.16 3.40 -1.57
C PHE A 26 -7.14 4.38 -2.15
N LEU A 27 -6.08 4.71 -1.40
CA LEU A 27 -4.99 5.55 -1.88
C LEU A 27 -4.28 4.93 -3.09
N LEU A 28 -4.05 3.62 -3.07
CA LEU A 28 -3.49 2.88 -4.20
C LEU A 28 -4.40 2.98 -5.44
N ASP A 29 -5.71 2.83 -5.27
CA ASP A 29 -6.68 2.97 -6.36
C ASP A 29 -6.65 4.37 -6.98
N CYS A 30 -6.63 5.42 -6.13
CA CYS A 30 -6.46 6.80 -6.58
C CYS A 30 -5.15 6.98 -7.35
N ALA A 31 -4.02 6.53 -6.80
CA ALA A 31 -2.70 6.61 -7.43
C ALA A 31 -2.69 5.97 -8.82
N LEU A 32 -3.27 4.77 -8.96
CA LEU A 32 -3.38 4.09 -10.24
C LEU A 32 -4.25 4.86 -11.24
N SER A 33 -5.41 5.35 -10.81
CA SER A 33 -6.33 6.08 -11.69
C SER A 33 -5.71 7.36 -12.27
N VAL A 34 -4.80 8.01 -11.53
CA VAL A 34 -4.14 9.26 -11.94
C VAL A 34 -2.89 8.99 -12.77
N HIS A 35 -2.01 8.10 -12.29
CA HIS A 35 -0.68 7.95 -12.86
C HIS A 35 -0.57 6.81 -13.87
N LEU A 36 -1.38 5.75 -13.74
CA LEU A 36 -1.41 4.58 -14.63
C LEU A 36 -2.85 4.28 -15.12
N PRO A 37 -3.54 5.24 -15.77
CA PRO A 37 -4.96 5.12 -16.09
C PRO A 37 -5.29 3.95 -17.01
N GLU A 38 -4.41 3.62 -17.96
CA GLU A 38 -4.59 2.47 -18.85
C GLU A 38 -4.63 1.16 -18.07
N LEU A 39 -3.70 0.99 -17.13
CA LEU A 39 -3.67 -0.17 -16.26
C LEU A 39 -4.92 -0.20 -15.38
N TRP A 40 -5.29 0.93 -14.77
CA TRP A 40 -6.48 1.03 -13.92
C TRP A 40 -7.76 0.62 -14.66
N VAL A 41 -7.99 1.14 -15.87
CA VAL A 41 -9.13 0.74 -16.73
C VAL A 41 -9.08 -0.74 -17.07
N ARG A 42 -7.89 -1.28 -17.39
CA ARG A 42 -7.73 -2.70 -17.70
C ARG A 42 -8.10 -3.59 -16.52
N LEU A 43 -7.58 -3.29 -15.32
CA LEU A 43 -7.86 -4.04 -14.11
C LEU A 43 -9.36 -4.00 -13.78
N GLY A 44 -9.98 -2.82 -13.86
CA GLY A 44 -11.42 -2.65 -13.68
C GLY A 44 -12.25 -3.43 -14.71
N GLY A 45 -11.83 -3.42 -15.98
CA GLY A 45 -12.48 -4.18 -17.06
C GLY A 45 -12.40 -5.71 -16.89
N LEU A 46 -11.38 -6.21 -16.19
CA LEU A 46 -11.24 -7.62 -15.82
C LEU A 46 -12.01 -7.97 -14.53
N GLY A 47 -12.62 -7.00 -13.87
CA GLY A 47 -13.27 -7.17 -12.57
C GLY A 47 -12.30 -7.40 -11.41
N PHE A 48 -11.02 -7.05 -11.58
CA PHE A 48 -10.01 -7.21 -10.54
C PHE A 48 -10.13 -6.10 -9.49
N GLN A 49 -10.19 -6.49 -8.21
CA GLN A 49 -10.22 -5.56 -7.08
C GLN A 49 -8.87 -5.57 -6.38
N LEU A 50 -8.26 -4.40 -6.21
CA LEU A 50 -6.96 -4.24 -5.55
C LEU A 50 -6.95 -4.83 -4.13
N ALA A 51 -8.07 -4.74 -3.42
CA ALA A 51 -8.25 -5.29 -2.08
C ALA A 51 -7.98 -6.81 -2.01
N ASN A 52 -8.17 -7.56 -3.11
CA ASN A 52 -7.95 -9.01 -3.12
C ASN A 52 -6.50 -9.41 -2.85
N VAL A 53 -5.55 -8.52 -3.16
CA VAL A 53 -4.12 -8.72 -2.90
C VAL A 53 -3.65 -7.79 -1.79
N PHE A 54 -3.91 -6.49 -1.98
CA PHE A 54 -3.22 -5.46 -1.21
C PHE A 54 -3.79 -5.24 0.18
N TYR A 55 -5.06 -5.59 0.45
CA TYR A 55 -5.58 -5.50 1.82
C TYR A 55 -4.78 -6.40 2.78
N GLY A 56 -4.60 -7.67 2.40
CA GLY A 56 -3.79 -8.63 3.16
C GLY A 56 -2.31 -8.21 3.23
N ALA A 57 -1.76 -7.69 2.13
CA ALA A 57 -0.41 -7.17 2.08
C ALA A 57 -0.21 -6.02 3.09
N PHE A 58 -1.11 -5.02 3.11
CA PHE A 58 -1.02 -3.86 3.99
C PHE A 58 -1.28 -4.21 5.45
N MET A 59 -2.19 -5.14 5.75
CA MET A 59 -2.41 -5.64 7.11
C MET A 59 -1.16 -6.34 7.68
N ARG A 60 -0.36 -6.96 6.82
CA ARG A 60 0.84 -7.72 7.19
C ARG A 60 2.15 -6.98 6.91
N LEU A 61 2.09 -5.72 6.45
CA LEU A 61 3.27 -4.97 6.01
C LEU A 61 4.12 -5.76 4.99
N PHE A 62 3.47 -6.47 4.07
CA PHE A 62 4.06 -7.40 3.08
C PHE A 62 4.73 -8.67 3.64
N ALA A 63 4.65 -8.94 4.95
CA ALA A 63 5.20 -10.16 5.54
C ALA A 63 4.53 -11.42 4.99
N GLY A 64 5.33 -12.31 4.42
CA GLY A 64 4.89 -13.56 3.78
C GLY A 64 4.57 -13.43 2.30
N LEU A 65 4.71 -12.23 1.71
CA LEU A 65 4.67 -12.03 0.26
C LEU A 65 6.08 -11.75 -0.29
N LEU A 66 6.83 -10.86 0.38
CA LEU A 66 8.22 -10.55 0.01
C LEU A 66 9.22 -11.57 0.56
N PRO A 67 10.33 -11.82 -0.16
CA PRO A 67 11.51 -12.48 0.37
C PRO A 67 12.05 -11.75 1.63
N PRO A 68 12.58 -12.46 2.65
CA PRO A 68 12.92 -11.85 3.93
C PRO A 68 13.92 -10.68 3.86
N ALA A 69 14.95 -10.78 3.01
CA ALA A 69 15.96 -9.73 2.89
C ALA A 69 15.36 -8.42 2.37
N SER A 70 14.53 -8.50 1.32
CA SER A 70 13.81 -7.38 0.73
C SER A 70 12.72 -6.83 1.63
N LEU A 71 12.01 -7.71 2.35
CA LEU A 71 11.03 -7.32 3.37
C LEU A 71 11.68 -6.47 4.47
N PHE A 72 12.83 -6.90 5.00
CA PHE A 72 13.52 -6.13 6.03
C PHE A 72 14.00 -4.78 5.53
N ARG A 73 14.42 -4.66 4.26
CA ARG A 73 14.76 -3.35 3.68
C ARG A 73 13.56 -2.44 3.51
N LEU A 74 12.42 -2.97 3.06
CA LEU A 74 11.18 -2.19 3.04
C LEU A 74 10.84 -1.69 4.44
N TRP A 75 10.97 -2.54 5.46
CA TRP A 75 10.70 -2.16 6.85
C TRP A 75 11.68 -1.14 7.41
N ASP A 76 12.98 -1.24 7.08
CA ASP A 76 13.97 -0.23 7.46
C ASP A 76 13.54 1.17 6.98
N GLN A 77 13.05 1.27 5.73
CA GLN A 77 12.54 2.52 5.17
C GLN A 77 11.28 3.00 5.88
N LEU A 78 10.28 2.12 6.05
CA LEU A 78 9.02 2.47 6.72
C LEU A 78 9.24 2.94 8.16
N VAL A 79 10.13 2.29 8.90
CA VAL A 79 10.46 2.66 10.27
C VAL A 79 11.19 4.00 10.29
N ALA A 80 12.16 4.22 9.40
CA ALA A 80 12.85 5.49 9.28
C ALA A 80 11.87 6.64 8.98
N ASP A 81 10.95 6.45 8.03
CA ASP A 81 9.93 7.45 7.67
C ASP A 81 8.93 7.69 8.81
N SER A 82 8.47 6.63 9.49
CA SER A 82 7.54 6.76 10.62
C SER A 82 8.15 7.52 11.81
N SER A 83 9.47 7.54 11.93
CA SER A 83 10.21 8.27 12.96
C SER A 83 10.34 9.76 12.63
N ASN A 84 10.01 10.18 11.41
CA ASN A 84 10.07 11.58 11.00
C ASN A 84 8.78 12.31 11.42
N PRO A 85 8.85 13.31 12.33
CA PRO A 85 7.67 14.06 12.78
C PRO A 85 7.02 14.90 11.67
N ARG A 86 7.66 15.00 10.48
CA ARG A 86 7.11 15.62 9.28
C ARG A 86 6.52 14.63 8.28
N ALA A 87 6.47 13.33 8.56
CA ALA A 87 5.90 12.29 7.69
C ALA A 87 4.36 12.36 7.53
N SER A 88 3.80 13.55 7.68
CA SER A 88 2.41 13.85 7.35
C SER A 88 2.17 13.61 5.85
N PRO A 89 1.02 13.02 5.45
CA PRO A 89 -0.13 12.70 6.28
C PRO A 89 -0.13 11.28 6.88
N HIS A 90 0.67 10.34 6.36
CA HIS A 90 0.58 8.93 6.76
C HIS A 90 1.95 8.25 6.84
N ALA A 91 2.32 7.77 8.04
CA ALA A 91 3.50 6.92 8.28
C ALA A 91 3.50 5.59 7.47
N ARG A 92 2.36 5.26 6.86
CA ARG A 92 2.16 4.06 6.02
C ARG A 92 2.27 4.34 4.53
N ARG A 93 2.53 5.59 4.12
CA ARG A 93 2.64 6.00 2.71
C ARG A 93 3.61 5.12 1.91
N GLY A 94 4.76 4.78 2.48
CA GLY A 94 5.75 3.92 1.81
C GLY A 94 5.22 2.53 1.42
N LEU A 95 4.18 2.00 2.09
CA LEU A 95 3.52 0.75 1.68
C LEU A 95 2.73 0.94 0.39
N VAL A 96 2.03 2.07 0.27
CA VAL A 96 1.26 2.43 -0.92
C VAL A 96 2.20 2.73 -2.08
N ASP A 97 3.28 3.48 -1.83
CA ASP A 97 4.31 3.77 -2.82
C ASP A 97 4.93 2.47 -3.36
N PHE A 98 5.29 1.53 -2.47
CA PHE A 98 5.80 0.22 -2.89
C PHE A 98 4.76 -0.58 -3.70
N ALA A 99 3.50 -0.64 -3.24
CA ALA A 99 2.44 -1.33 -3.98
C ALA A 99 2.22 -0.75 -5.38
N PHE A 100 2.24 0.58 -5.49
CA PHE A 100 2.16 1.29 -6.76
C PHE A 100 3.37 0.97 -7.65
N ALA A 101 4.58 0.96 -7.10
CA ALA A 101 5.79 0.60 -7.83
C ALA A 101 5.76 -0.84 -8.36
N VAL A 102 5.27 -1.80 -7.57
CA VAL A 102 5.07 -3.20 -8.02
C VAL A 102 4.15 -3.26 -9.24
N LEU A 103 3.04 -2.52 -9.21
CA LEU A 103 2.09 -2.47 -10.32
C LEU A 103 2.67 -1.77 -11.55
N GLY A 104 3.45 -0.71 -11.36
CA GLY A 104 4.19 -0.03 -12.43
C GLY A 104 5.24 -0.94 -13.09
N ALA A 105 6.08 -1.59 -12.29
CA ALA A 105 7.08 -2.55 -12.78
C ALA A 105 6.45 -3.73 -13.53
N GLY A 106 5.27 -4.18 -13.07
CA GLY A 106 4.49 -5.25 -13.69
C GLY A 106 3.63 -4.82 -14.88
N GLN A 107 3.51 -3.52 -15.18
CA GLN A 107 2.46 -2.98 -16.04
C GLN A 107 2.34 -3.69 -17.39
N ALA A 108 3.46 -3.92 -18.08
CA ALA A 108 3.46 -4.57 -19.39
C ALA A 108 2.92 -6.02 -19.35
N SER A 109 3.16 -6.74 -18.24
CA SER A 109 2.61 -8.08 -18.05
C SER A 109 1.14 -8.03 -17.63
N LEU A 110 0.78 -7.14 -16.71
CA LEU A 110 -0.58 -6.99 -16.21
C LEU A 110 -1.57 -6.55 -17.31
N LEU A 111 -1.14 -5.69 -18.24
CA LEU A 111 -1.96 -5.30 -19.39
C LEU A 111 -2.32 -6.48 -20.32
N ARG A 112 -1.48 -7.52 -20.34
CA ARG A 112 -1.68 -8.72 -21.16
C ARG A 112 -2.52 -9.81 -20.47
N CYS A 113 -2.74 -9.71 -19.16
CA CYS A 113 -3.60 -10.65 -18.43
C CYS A 113 -5.02 -10.64 -19.00
N GLN A 114 -5.66 -11.80 -19.04
CA GLN A 114 -7.00 -12.00 -19.59
C GLN A 114 -8.08 -12.22 -18.53
N SER A 115 -7.70 -12.38 -17.27
CA SER A 115 -8.62 -12.57 -16.15
C SER A 115 -8.12 -11.92 -14.87
N ALA A 116 -9.03 -11.68 -13.92
CA ALA A 116 -8.67 -11.20 -12.59
C ALA A 116 -7.76 -12.18 -11.81
N LEU A 117 -7.87 -13.49 -12.07
CA LEU A 117 -7.01 -14.51 -11.47
C LEU A 117 -5.57 -14.41 -12.00
N GLU A 118 -5.39 -14.24 -13.31
CA GLU A 118 -4.06 -14.03 -13.89
C GLU A 118 -3.39 -12.76 -13.36
N VAL A 119 -4.16 -11.68 -13.19
CA VAL A 119 -3.65 -10.45 -12.55
C VAL A 119 -3.18 -10.75 -11.13
N HIS A 120 -4.01 -11.41 -10.33
CA HIS A 120 -3.68 -11.80 -8.95
C HIS A 120 -2.36 -12.58 -8.91
N ASP A 121 -2.25 -13.64 -9.69
CA ASP A 121 -1.08 -14.52 -9.70
C ASP A 121 0.17 -13.80 -10.25
N SER A 122 -0.01 -12.91 -11.24
CA SER A 122 1.09 -12.09 -11.75
C SER A 122 1.62 -11.12 -10.71
N ILE A 123 0.75 -10.48 -9.91
CA ILE A 123 1.19 -9.56 -8.85
C ILE A 123 1.93 -10.34 -7.76
N LEU A 124 1.38 -11.46 -7.31
CA LEU A 124 2.03 -12.29 -6.29
C LEU A 124 3.37 -12.85 -6.79
N GLY A 125 3.42 -13.30 -8.04
CA GLY A 125 4.65 -13.74 -8.70
C GLY A 125 5.71 -12.65 -8.68
N LEU A 126 5.38 -11.43 -9.13
CA LEU A 126 6.29 -10.29 -9.13
C LEU A 126 6.86 -10.02 -7.73
N ILE A 127 5.99 -9.89 -6.71
CA ILE A 127 6.42 -9.62 -5.33
C ILE A 127 7.32 -10.74 -4.80
N SER A 128 6.96 -12.00 -5.05
CA SER A 128 7.71 -13.16 -4.54
C SER A 128 9.10 -13.30 -5.15
N THR A 129 9.33 -12.74 -6.34
CA THR A 129 10.62 -12.79 -7.05
C THR A 129 11.55 -11.61 -6.75
N MET A 130 11.13 -10.66 -5.91
CA MET A 130 11.95 -9.52 -5.50
C MET A 130 12.95 -9.92 -4.42
N ASP A 131 13.94 -10.73 -4.79
CA ASP A 131 14.98 -11.22 -3.86
C ASP A 131 16.06 -10.17 -3.58
N ASP A 132 16.26 -9.23 -4.50
CA ASP A 132 17.23 -8.15 -4.34
C ASP A 132 16.63 -6.98 -3.53
N PRO A 133 17.20 -6.67 -2.35
CA PRO A 133 16.68 -5.60 -1.52
C PRO A 133 16.93 -4.19 -2.09
N GLN A 134 17.91 -4.02 -3.00
CA GLN A 134 18.15 -2.73 -3.66
C GLN A 134 16.99 -2.39 -4.59
N THR A 135 16.51 -3.36 -5.37
CA THR A 135 15.34 -3.22 -6.23
C THR A 135 14.12 -2.68 -5.47
N VAL A 136 13.83 -3.19 -4.27
CA VAL A 136 12.71 -2.67 -3.44
C VAL A 136 12.92 -1.21 -3.05
N THR A 137 14.14 -0.85 -2.65
CA THR A 137 14.47 0.52 -2.24
C THR A 137 14.31 1.50 -3.40
N GLU A 138 14.82 1.12 -4.58
CA GLU A 138 14.75 1.94 -5.80
C GLU A 138 13.30 2.12 -6.26
N LEU A 139 12.53 1.03 -6.34
CA LEU A 139 11.13 1.05 -6.73
C LEU A 139 10.29 1.95 -5.81
N THR A 140 10.44 1.79 -4.48
CA THR A 140 9.71 2.63 -3.52
C THR A 140 10.12 4.09 -3.64
N SER A 141 11.41 4.39 -3.76
CA SER A 141 11.89 5.78 -3.89
C SER A 141 11.42 6.44 -5.18
N GLU A 142 11.38 5.71 -6.29
CA GLU A 142 10.88 6.22 -7.58
C GLU A 142 9.38 6.54 -7.46
N ALA A 143 8.58 5.63 -6.92
CA ALA A 143 7.16 5.86 -6.69
C ALA A 143 6.86 7.03 -5.74
N SER A 144 7.63 7.19 -4.66
CA SER A 144 7.47 8.31 -3.71
C SER A 144 7.71 9.69 -4.36
N SER A 145 8.42 9.74 -5.49
CA SER A 145 8.64 10.98 -6.26
C SER A 145 7.49 11.30 -7.22
N MET A 146 6.66 10.30 -7.54
CA MET A 146 5.53 10.41 -8.45
C MET A 146 4.22 10.72 -7.74
N LEU A 147 4.04 10.20 -6.51
CA LEU A 147 2.83 10.36 -5.68
C LEU A 147 2.93 11.54 -4.71
#